data_AF-A0A946UFN9-F1
#
_entry.id   AF-A0A946UFN9-F1
#
_cell.length_a   1.000
_cell.length_b   1.000
_cell.length_c   1.000
_cell.angle_alpha   90.00
_cell.angle_beta   90.00
_cell.angle_gamma   90.00
#
_symmetry.space_group_name_H-M   'P 1'
#
loop_
_entity.id
_entity.type
_entity.pdbx_description
1 polymer ?
#
loop_
_entity_poly.entity_id
_entity_poly.type
_entity_poly.pdbx_seq_one_letter_code
_entity_poly.pdbx_strand_id
1 'polypeptide(L)'
;MPERKLSARYPTDLAAWRKLREHFREDMRKRTLRDLFMRDSSRFSRFSRQFGSLHIDLSKNLVSAKTLKLLLRLARETRVADATAAMFSGDRINRSENRSVLHVALRAEMSDQLALDVPGVPDVWGTLTAIEQFVSDVQGGRIVGINGQRLTEIVNIGIGGSDLGPVMASNALRHYWKPGMNFHSVSNIDGTQLVDLTERLNPEETLFVICSKTFTTLETMTNAEQAKQWITRQLGDEAVAHHFAAASTNHEAMDAFGINPAYRFGFWDWVGGRYSIWSAVGLSLALVIGMQAFRDFLAGARRMDLHFRDARPEENLPLLMGLVSVWYNNFFGAATQAVLPYDNRLDRFPAYLQQLHMESNGKGVREDGRPVKAKTGTIIWGEAGSNAQHSFYQLLHQGTRFVPVDFILPVKSSGCSQEQQDLAIANCLAQSEALMDGYAAKQAVLDLVARGMDERDAKTPAAQRMHPGNRPSTTILFERLTPAVLGQLIALYEHKVFVEGVIWGINSFDQFGVELGKKLATSLAGSVSTATGYEGGNDSTRYLLELVRMLRTNN
;
A
#
# COMPACT_ATOMS: atom_id res chain seq x y z
N MET A 1 -14.89 29.47 -1.72
CA MET A 1 -14.48 29.61 -3.14
C MET A 1 -15.46 28.82 -4.01
N PRO A 2 -15.72 29.21 -5.28
CA PRO A 2 -16.53 28.38 -6.16
C PRO A 2 -15.87 27.01 -6.34
N GLU A 3 -16.65 25.95 -6.23
CA GLU A 3 -16.20 24.56 -6.29
C GLU A 3 -15.44 24.29 -7.60
N ARG A 4 -14.19 23.83 -7.50
CA ARG A 4 -13.37 23.55 -8.70
C ARG A 4 -14.02 22.39 -9.48
N LYS A 5 -14.51 22.68 -10.69
CA LYS A 5 -14.97 21.63 -11.60
C LYS A 5 -13.76 20.80 -12.05
N LEU A 6 -13.48 19.69 -11.38
CA LEU A 6 -12.57 18.65 -11.88
C LEU A 6 -13.01 18.19 -13.28
N SER A 7 -12.07 17.77 -14.13
CA SER A 7 -12.34 17.53 -15.55
C SER A 7 -13.53 16.57 -15.75
N ALA A 8 -14.60 17.05 -16.39
CA ALA A 8 -15.76 16.23 -16.76
C ALA A 8 -15.51 15.36 -18.02
N ARG A 9 -14.32 15.46 -18.63
CA ARG A 9 -14.00 14.79 -19.90
C ARG A 9 -13.30 13.46 -19.64
N TYR A 10 -13.87 12.40 -20.19
CA TYR A 10 -13.36 11.05 -20.06
C TYR A 10 -12.06 10.86 -20.87
N PRO A 11 -11.02 10.17 -20.34
CA PRO A 11 -9.73 10.05 -21.00
C PRO A 11 -9.79 9.56 -22.44
N THR A 12 -10.67 8.61 -22.77
CA THR A 12 -10.72 8.06 -24.13
C THR A 12 -11.20 9.04 -25.20
N ASP A 13 -11.84 10.12 -24.78
CA ASP A 13 -12.39 11.18 -25.64
C ASP A 13 -11.37 12.31 -25.85
N LEU A 14 -10.23 12.26 -25.13
CA LEU A 14 -9.18 13.27 -25.18
C LEU A 14 -8.26 13.10 -26.39
N ALA A 15 -7.77 14.23 -26.90
CA ALA A 15 -6.85 14.24 -28.03
C ALA A 15 -5.52 13.57 -27.69
N ALA A 16 -5.01 13.76 -26.46
CA ALA A 16 -3.81 13.10 -25.97
C ALA A 16 -3.95 11.56 -25.98
N TRP A 17 -5.11 11.04 -25.57
CA TRP A 17 -5.36 9.60 -25.55
C TRP A 17 -5.39 8.97 -26.94
N ARG A 18 -6.08 9.62 -27.89
CA ARG A 18 -6.05 9.19 -29.30
C ARG A 18 -4.62 9.18 -29.85
N LYS A 19 -3.83 10.24 -29.60
CA LYS A 19 -2.42 10.30 -30.01
C LYS A 19 -1.55 9.24 -29.35
N LEU A 20 -1.78 8.91 -28.09
CA LEU A 20 -1.09 7.81 -27.40
C LEU A 20 -1.42 6.46 -28.05
N ARG A 21 -2.68 6.25 -28.44
CA ARG A 21 -3.14 5.03 -29.13
C ARG A 21 -2.51 4.87 -30.51
N GLU A 22 -2.45 5.95 -31.28
CA GLU A 22 -1.76 6.00 -32.58
C GLU A 22 -0.26 5.75 -32.38
N HIS A 23 0.38 6.47 -31.45
CA HIS A 23 1.79 6.29 -31.10
C HIS A 23 2.13 4.86 -30.66
N PHE A 24 1.25 4.21 -29.89
CA PHE A 24 1.38 2.79 -29.55
C PHE A 24 1.34 1.90 -30.80
N ARG A 25 0.30 2.05 -31.63
CA ARG A 25 0.03 1.18 -32.79
C ARG A 25 1.08 1.34 -33.90
N GLU A 26 1.52 2.56 -34.15
CA GLU A 26 2.39 2.87 -35.28
C GLU A 26 3.86 2.64 -34.95
N ASP A 27 4.25 2.95 -33.71
CA ASP A 27 5.65 3.02 -33.27
C ASP A 27 5.95 2.06 -32.11
N MET A 28 5.46 2.36 -30.90
CA MET A 28 5.98 1.74 -29.67
C MET A 28 5.74 0.22 -29.57
N ARG A 29 4.66 -0.32 -30.15
CA ARG A 29 4.41 -1.78 -30.11
C ARG A 29 5.44 -2.60 -30.89
N LYS A 30 6.22 -1.96 -31.78
CA LYS A 30 7.24 -2.60 -32.62
C LYS A 30 8.65 -2.42 -32.08
N ARG A 31 8.82 -1.61 -31.03
CA ARG A 31 10.13 -1.33 -30.43
C ARG A 31 10.41 -2.28 -29.29
N THR A 32 11.69 -2.58 -29.13
CA THR A 32 12.19 -3.26 -27.93
C THR A 32 12.92 -2.28 -27.02
N LEU A 33 13.08 -2.63 -25.74
CA LEU A 33 13.91 -1.87 -24.80
C LEU A 33 15.35 -1.76 -25.32
N ARG A 34 15.92 -2.85 -25.84
CA ARG A 34 17.24 -2.84 -26.49
C ARG A 34 17.32 -1.78 -27.59
N ASP A 35 16.33 -1.69 -28.48
CA ASP A 35 16.29 -0.66 -29.52
C ASP A 35 16.27 0.76 -28.95
N LEU A 36 15.56 0.95 -27.84
CA LEU A 36 15.47 2.26 -27.19
C LEU A 36 16.79 2.69 -26.55
N PHE A 37 17.55 1.76 -25.95
CA PHE A 37 18.88 2.04 -25.42
C PHE A 37 19.91 2.26 -26.54
N MET A 38 19.90 1.44 -27.60
CA MET A 38 20.82 1.61 -28.73
C MET A 38 20.66 2.97 -29.44
N ARG A 39 19.44 3.51 -29.48
CA ARG A 39 19.15 4.79 -30.15
C ARG A 39 19.40 6.03 -29.30
N ASP A 40 19.60 5.87 -27.99
CA ASP A 40 19.79 6.97 -27.06
C ASP A 40 20.82 6.58 -26.00
N SER A 41 22.10 6.88 -26.27
CA SER A 41 23.20 6.63 -25.33
C SER A 41 23.05 7.39 -24.00
N SER A 42 22.20 8.43 -23.97
CA SER A 42 21.90 9.21 -22.76
C SER A 42 20.60 8.77 -22.06
N ARG A 43 20.01 7.64 -22.46
CA ARG A 43 18.68 7.21 -22.01
C ARG A 43 18.55 7.13 -20.50
N PHE A 44 19.52 6.54 -19.81
CA PHE A 44 19.51 6.49 -18.34
C PHE A 44 19.33 7.90 -17.74
N SER A 45 20.24 8.82 -18.08
CA SER A 45 20.16 10.20 -17.58
C SER A 45 18.85 10.93 -17.93
N ARG A 46 18.25 10.63 -19.08
CA ARG A 46 16.99 11.26 -19.54
C ARG A 46 15.74 10.73 -18.83
N PHE A 47 15.76 9.47 -18.39
CA PHE A 47 14.60 8.79 -17.80
C PHE A 47 14.77 8.47 -16.31
N SER A 48 15.91 8.79 -15.72
CA SER A 48 16.12 8.74 -14.27
C SER A 48 15.84 10.09 -13.63
N ARG A 49 15.33 10.05 -12.40
CA ARG A 49 15.04 11.23 -11.58
C ARG A 49 15.43 10.97 -10.14
N GLN A 50 15.79 12.02 -9.42
CA GLN A 50 16.09 11.95 -8.00
C GLN A 50 15.35 13.04 -7.26
N PHE A 51 14.71 12.69 -6.15
CA PHE A 51 14.15 13.67 -5.21
C PHE A 51 14.25 13.15 -3.77
N GLY A 52 14.80 13.97 -2.88
CA GLY A 52 15.15 13.53 -1.53
C GLY A 52 16.05 12.30 -1.57
N SER A 53 15.65 11.24 -0.88
CA SER A 53 16.43 10.01 -0.78
C SER A 53 16.16 8.99 -1.88
N LEU A 54 15.16 9.23 -2.74
CA LEU A 54 14.75 8.28 -3.79
C LEU A 54 15.38 8.64 -5.13
N HIS A 55 16.07 7.69 -5.73
CA HIS A 55 16.48 7.68 -7.12
C HIS A 55 15.58 6.71 -7.90
N ILE A 56 14.84 7.21 -8.89
CA ILE A 56 13.91 6.40 -9.69
C ILE A 56 14.40 6.36 -11.12
N ASP A 57 14.79 5.17 -11.57
CA ASP A 57 15.18 4.86 -12.94
C ASP A 57 13.98 4.32 -13.72
N LEU A 58 13.45 5.12 -14.66
CA LEU A 58 12.41 4.71 -15.59
C LEU A 58 12.99 4.28 -16.95
N SER A 59 14.31 4.22 -17.12
CA SER A 59 14.94 3.99 -18.43
C SER A 59 14.62 2.63 -19.03
N LYS A 60 14.42 1.59 -18.20
CA LYS A 60 14.00 0.24 -18.61
C LYS A 60 12.48 0.10 -18.78
N ASN A 61 11.77 1.21 -19.00
CA ASN A 61 10.39 1.22 -19.46
C ASN A 61 10.28 1.44 -20.98
N LEU A 62 9.24 0.89 -21.61
CA LEU A 62 8.91 1.03 -23.04
C LEU A 62 8.30 2.41 -23.32
N VAL A 63 9.11 3.44 -23.09
CA VAL A 63 8.77 4.86 -23.22
C VAL A 63 9.85 5.59 -24.03
N SER A 64 9.43 6.41 -24.99
CA SER A 64 10.30 7.35 -25.70
C SER A 64 10.03 8.78 -25.24
N ALA A 65 10.88 9.74 -25.65
CA ALA A 65 10.62 11.16 -25.39
C ALA A 65 9.26 11.62 -25.92
N LYS A 66 8.84 11.09 -27.08
CA LYS A 66 7.50 11.31 -27.64
C LYS A 66 6.40 10.70 -26.76
N THR A 67 6.60 9.48 -26.26
CA THR A 67 5.66 8.85 -25.31
C THR A 67 5.47 9.74 -24.08
N LEU A 68 6.56 10.19 -23.45
CA LEU A 68 6.51 11.01 -22.25
C LEU A 68 5.80 12.35 -22.49
N LYS A 69 6.11 13.03 -23.60
CA LYS A 69 5.42 14.28 -23.99
C LYS A 69 3.91 14.08 -24.14
N LEU A 70 3.48 12.97 -24.73
CA LEU A 70 2.07 12.65 -24.90
C LEU A 70 1.38 12.29 -23.58
N LEU A 71 2.07 11.58 -22.69
CA LEU A 71 1.59 11.26 -21.35
C LEU A 71 1.43 12.53 -20.49
N LEU A 72 2.42 13.43 -20.49
CA LEU A 72 2.30 14.72 -19.80
C LEU A 72 1.17 15.59 -20.38
N ARG A 73 0.95 15.50 -21.70
CA ARG A 73 -0.22 16.13 -22.33
C ARG A 73 -1.54 15.51 -21.84
N LEU A 74 -1.59 14.19 -21.65
CA LEU A 74 -2.77 13.53 -21.07
C LEU A 74 -3.05 14.05 -19.66
N ALA A 75 -2.04 14.10 -18.78
CA ALA A 75 -2.19 14.66 -17.43
C ALA A 75 -2.74 16.10 -17.42
N ARG A 76 -2.31 16.92 -18.38
CA ARG A 76 -2.84 18.27 -18.57
C ARG A 76 -4.30 18.27 -19.01
N GLU A 77 -4.64 17.45 -20.01
CA GLU A 77 -6.01 17.36 -20.54
C GLU A 77 -7.00 16.74 -19.52
N THR A 78 -6.52 15.87 -18.61
CA THR A 78 -7.31 15.32 -17.49
C THR A 78 -7.30 16.21 -16.24
N ARG A 79 -6.56 17.33 -16.26
CA ARG A 79 -6.49 18.33 -15.17
C ARG A 79 -5.96 17.78 -13.85
N VAL A 80 -4.92 16.94 -13.90
CA VAL A 80 -4.27 16.39 -12.70
C VAL A 80 -3.83 17.48 -11.73
N ALA A 81 -3.21 18.57 -12.22
CA ALA A 81 -2.77 19.67 -11.37
C ALA A 81 -3.91 20.36 -10.62
N ASP A 82 -5.08 20.52 -11.26
CA ASP A 82 -6.24 21.12 -10.60
C ASP A 82 -6.84 20.18 -9.54
N ALA A 83 -6.83 18.87 -9.80
CA ALA A 83 -7.22 17.86 -8.82
C ALA A 83 -6.26 17.84 -7.63
N THR A 84 -4.94 17.91 -7.87
CA THR A 84 -3.94 18.03 -6.81
C THR A 84 -4.22 19.27 -5.96
N ALA A 85 -4.41 20.42 -6.60
CA ALA A 85 -4.72 21.66 -5.88
C ALA A 85 -6.01 21.54 -5.05
N ALA A 86 -7.04 20.85 -5.56
CA ALA A 86 -8.31 20.61 -4.86
C ALA A 86 -8.13 19.70 -3.64
N MET A 87 -7.33 18.63 -3.74
CA MET A 87 -6.99 17.77 -2.61
C MET A 87 -6.31 18.58 -1.50
N PHE A 88 -5.27 19.34 -1.85
CA PHE A 88 -4.48 20.10 -0.88
C PHE A 88 -5.21 21.32 -0.29
N SER A 89 -6.23 21.87 -0.98
CA SER A 89 -7.09 22.92 -0.40
C SER A 89 -8.20 22.36 0.47
N GLY A 90 -8.35 21.03 0.56
CA GLY A 90 -9.42 20.41 1.33
C GLY A 90 -10.78 20.45 0.65
N ASP A 91 -10.82 20.64 -0.68
CA ASP A 91 -12.05 20.50 -1.44
C ASP A 91 -12.61 19.08 -1.26
N ARG A 92 -13.93 18.93 -1.37
CA ARG A 92 -14.63 17.65 -1.18
C ARG A 92 -14.52 16.76 -2.41
N ILE A 93 -13.31 16.30 -2.70
CA ILE A 93 -13.03 15.49 -3.90
C ILE A 93 -13.52 14.05 -3.77
N ASN A 94 -13.77 13.55 -2.55
CA ASN A 94 -14.54 12.32 -2.36
C ASN A 94 -16.03 12.65 -2.48
N ARG A 95 -16.51 12.76 -3.73
CA ARG A 95 -17.84 13.28 -4.05
C ARG A 95 -18.99 12.37 -3.63
N SER A 96 -18.80 11.05 -3.74
CA SER A 96 -19.84 10.08 -3.41
C SER A 96 -20.15 10.05 -1.91
N GLU A 97 -19.18 10.37 -1.06
CA GLU A 97 -19.35 10.51 0.39
C GLU A 97 -19.41 11.97 0.86
N ASN A 98 -19.27 12.94 -0.04
CA ASN A 98 -19.23 14.38 0.24
C ASN A 98 -18.18 14.76 1.30
N ARG A 99 -16.94 14.24 1.14
CA ARG A 99 -15.83 14.44 2.08
C ARG A 99 -14.59 15.03 1.41
N SER A 100 -13.83 15.77 2.19
CA SER A 100 -12.45 16.13 1.85
C SER A 100 -11.55 14.89 1.91
N VAL A 101 -10.36 14.99 1.31
CA VAL A 101 -9.36 13.92 1.31
C VAL A 101 -8.02 14.53 1.69
N LEU A 102 -7.62 14.33 2.94
CA LEU A 102 -6.58 15.16 3.57
C LEU A 102 -5.56 14.36 4.37
N HIS A 103 -5.21 13.15 3.92
CA HIS A 103 -4.11 12.40 4.54
C HIS A 103 -2.77 13.18 4.53
N VAL A 104 -2.59 14.12 3.58
CA VAL A 104 -1.48 15.08 3.55
C VAL A 104 -1.47 16.04 4.75
N ALA A 105 -2.62 16.37 5.34
CA ALA A 105 -2.71 17.22 6.53
C ALA A 105 -2.14 16.55 7.77
N LEU A 106 -2.21 15.21 7.87
CA LEU A 106 -1.72 14.41 9.00
C LEU A 106 -0.20 14.50 9.19
N ARG A 107 0.50 14.92 8.15
CA ARG A 107 1.96 15.02 8.06
C ARG A 107 2.43 16.42 7.70
N ALA A 108 1.51 17.38 7.64
CA ALA A 108 1.83 18.78 7.40
C ALA A 108 2.37 19.46 8.67
N GLU A 109 3.24 20.44 8.47
CA GLU A 109 3.59 21.39 9.52
C GLU A 109 2.55 22.51 9.56
N MET A 110 2.38 23.15 10.72
CA MET A 110 1.49 24.30 10.86
C MET A 110 1.87 25.46 9.92
N SER A 111 3.16 25.56 9.58
CA SER A 111 3.72 26.50 8.60
C SER A 111 3.25 26.26 7.16
N ASP A 112 2.76 25.06 6.82
CA ASP A 112 2.25 24.75 5.47
C ASP A 112 0.90 25.41 5.18
N GLN A 113 0.18 25.86 6.22
CA GLN A 113 -1.16 26.45 6.13
C GLN A 113 -2.14 25.63 5.27
N LEU A 114 -2.02 24.30 5.35
CA LEU A 114 -2.78 23.37 4.51
C LEU A 114 -4.20 23.22 5.06
N ALA A 115 -5.21 23.65 4.28
CA ALA A 115 -6.64 23.44 4.52
C ALA A 115 -7.13 23.75 5.95
N LEU A 116 -6.60 24.81 6.59
CA LEU A 116 -6.91 25.15 7.98
C LEU A 116 -8.40 25.41 8.26
N ASP A 117 -9.17 25.80 7.23
CA ASP A 117 -10.61 26.03 7.31
C ASP A 117 -11.45 24.72 7.34
N VAL A 118 -10.83 23.56 7.09
CA VAL A 118 -11.53 22.27 7.13
C VAL A 118 -11.61 21.78 8.57
N PRO A 119 -12.82 21.46 9.09
CA PRO A 119 -12.99 20.94 10.44
C PRO A 119 -12.07 19.75 10.72
N GLY A 120 -11.41 19.79 11.88
CA GLY A 120 -10.49 18.75 12.32
C GLY A 120 -9.04 18.91 11.86
N VAL A 121 -8.75 19.70 10.83
CA VAL A 121 -7.36 19.92 10.39
C VAL A 121 -6.52 20.62 11.48
N PRO A 122 -7.00 21.68 12.16
CA PRO A 122 -6.27 22.27 13.28
C PRO A 122 -5.99 21.31 14.44
N ASP A 123 -6.85 20.31 14.63
CA ASP A 123 -6.76 19.36 15.75
C ASP A 123 -5.63 18.33 15.53
N VAL A 124 -5.12 18.19 14.31
CA VAL A 124 -4.03 17.25 13.96
C VAL A 124 -2.82 17.42 14.86
N TRP A 125 -2.37 18.66 15.05
CA TRP A 125 -1.19 18.93 15.86
C TRP A 125 -1.43 18.62 17.34
N GLY A 126 -2.63 18.92 17.85
CA GLY A 126 -3.04 18.57 19.21
C GLY A 126 -3.05 17.05 19.44
N THR A 127 -3.63 16.29 18.50
CA THR A 127 -3.61 14.82 18.55
C THR A 127 -2.18 14.27 18.50
N LEU A 128 -1.31 14.79 17.63
CA LEU A 128 0.09 14.37 17.56
C LEU A 128 0.86 14.67 18.85
N THR A 129 0.60 15.80 19.50
CA THR A 129 1.18 16.13 20.81
C THR A 129 0.66 15.19 21.90
N ALA A 130 -0.62 14.84 21.90
CA ALA A 130 -1.19 13.87 22.85
C ALA A 130 -0.56 12.48 22.67
N ILE A 131 -0.43 12.02 21.41
CA ILE A 131 0.27 10.78 21.08
C ILE A 131 1.73 10.86 21.55
N GLU A 132 2.38 12.01 21.36
CA GLU A 132 3.78 12.18 21.76
C GLU A 132 3.99 12.01 23.26
N GLN A 133 3.12 12.64 24.05
CA GLN A 133 3.13 12.52 25.50
C GLN A 133 2.87 11.07 25.93
N PHE A 134 1.83 10.44 25.38
CA PHE A 134 1.48 9.06 25.72
C PHE A 134 2.60 8.07 25.37
N VAL A 135 3.19 8.18 24.18
CA VAL A 135 4.32 7.32 23.78
C VAL A 135 5.52 7.54 24.70
N SER A 136 5.84 8.80 25.03
CA SER A 136 6.93 9.08 25.97
C SER A 136 6.66 8.52 27.37
N ASP A 137 5.41 8.54 27.82
CA ASP A 137 5.03 8.06 29.15
C ASP A 137 5.04 6.53 29.23
N VAL A 138 4.58 5.83 28.20
CA VAL A 138 4.66 4.36 28.11
C VAL A 138 6.12 3.91 28.04
N GLN A 139 6.91 4.46 27.11
CA GLN A 139 8.33 4.09 26.97
C GLN A 139 9.16 4.49 28.20
N GLY A 140 8.81 5.61 28.83
CA GLY A 140 9.44 6.09 30.06
C GLY A 140 9.09 5.26 31.30
N GLY A 141 8.01 4.47 31.26
CA GLY A 141 7.49 3.73 32.41
C GLY A 141 6.74 4.62 33.41
N ARG A 142 6.20 5.76 32.96
CA ARG A 142 5.24 6.57 33.73
C ARG A 142 3.82 6.03 33.58
N ILE A 143 3.47 5.56 32.37
CA ILE A 143 2.29 4.73 32.15
C ILE A 143 2.74 3.27 32.22
N VAL A 144 2.08 2.52 33.09
CA VAL A 144 2.38 1.13 33.46
C VAL A 144 1.09 0.33 33.52
N GLY A 145 1.21 -1.00 33.46
CA GLY A 145 0.10 -1.91 33.72
C GLY A 145 -0.47 -1.74 35.13
N ILE A 146 -1.62 -2.36 35.39
CA ILE A 146 -2.37 -2.21 36.65
C ILE A 146 -1.53 -2.53 37.90
N ASN A 147 -0.53 -3.39 37.76
CA ASN A 147 0.37 -3.82 38.83
C ASN A 147 1.74 -3.11 38.82
N GLY A 148 1.91 -2.07 38.00
CA GLY A 148 3.15 -1.30 37.90
C GLY A 148 4.17 -1.84 36.89
N GLN A 149 3.88 -2.91 36.16
CA GLN A 149 4.79 -3.45 35.14
C GLN A 149 4.86 -2.54 33.90
N ARG A 150 6.01 -2.56 33.22
CA ARG A 150 6.18 -1.83 31.96
C ARG A 150 5.37 -2.49 30.85
N LEU A 151 4.71 -1.67 30.04
CA LEU A 151 3.93 -2.12 28.89
C LEU A 151 4.86 -2.27 27.67
N THR A 152 5.44 -3.44 27.49
CA THR A 152 6.45 -3.77 26.46
C THR A 152 5.83 -4.46 25.25
N GLU A 153 4.70 -5.16 25.43
CA GLU A 153 3.99 -5.91 24.41
C GLU A 153 2.85 -5.05 23.80
N ILE A 154 3.08 -4.45 22.64
CA ILE A 154 2.11 -3.59 21.96
C ILE A 154 1.32 -4.40 20.93
N VAL A 155 0.02 -4.60 21.18
CA VAL A 155 -0.86 -5.38 20.31
C VAL A 155 -1.84 -4.47 19.58
N ASN A 156 -1.64 -4.28 18.28
CA ASN A 156 -2.58 -3.55 17.43
C ASN A 156 -3.80 -4.43 17.09
N ILE A 157 -5.01 -3.99 17.43
CA ILE A 157 -6.25 -4.65 17.02
C ILE A 157 -6.94 -3.78 15.96
N GLY A 158 -7.03 -4.27 14.73
CA GLY A 158 -7.63 -3.55 13.61
C GLY A 158 -7.75 -4.43 12.37
N ILE A 159 -8.46 -4.00 11.35
CA ILE A 159 -8.55 -4.74 10.08
C ILE A 159 -8.38 -3.80 8.88
N GLY A 160 -7.83 -4.33 7.78
CA GLY A 160 -7.60 -3.58 6.56
C GLY A 160 -6.69 -2.38 6.80
N GLY A 161 -7.22 -1.16 6.62
CA GLY A 161 -6.43 0.06 6.74
C GLY A 161 -5.93 0.35 8.16
N SER A 162 -6.63 -0.18 9.17
CA SER A 162 -6.25 -0.09 10.59
C SER A 162 -5.17 -1.11 11.01
N ASP A 163 -4.71 -1.96 10.09
CA ASP A 163 -3.78 -3.06 10.39
C ASP A 163 -2.62 -3.13 9.38
N LEU A 164 -2.92 -3.20 8.09
CA LEU A 164 -1.91 -3.40 7.05
C LEU A 164 -0.82 -2.33 7.06
N GLY A 165 -1.19 -1.07 7.33
CA GLY A 165 -0.26 0.03 7.52
C GLY A 165 0.69 -0.21 8.71
N PRO A 166 0.16 -0.27 9.95
CA PRO A 166 0.95 -0.56 11.15
C PRO A 166 1.85 -1.80 11.03
N VAL A 167 1.32 -2.94 10.54
CA VAL A 167 2.09 -4.18 10.36
C VAL A 167 3.25 -3.98 9.39
N MET A 168 2.97 -3.41 8.21
CA MET A 168 4.01 -3.18 7.20
C MET A 168 5.08 -2.22 7.72
N ALA A 169 4.69 -1.10 8.32
CA ALA A 169 5.66 -0.11 8.77
C ALA A 169 6.47 -0.58 9.98
N SER A 170 5.85 -1.33 10.90
CA SER A 170 6.55 -1.90 12.04
C SER A 170 7.61 -2.91 11.61
N ASN A 171 7.28 -3.80 10.65
CA ASN A 171 8.23 -4.72 10.03
C ASN A 171 9.36 -3.98 9.31
N ALA A 172 8.99 -2.97 8.49
CA ALA A 172 9.93 -2.15 7.72
C ALA A 172 10.93 -1.43 8.62
N LEU A 173 10.46 -0.91 9.76
CA LEU A 173 11.24 -0.11 10.69
C LEU A 173 11.73 -0.90 11.91
N ARG A 174 11.78 -2.23 11.82
CA ARG A 174 12.23 -3.09 12.93
C ARG A 174 13.60 -2.73 13.50
N HIS A 175 14.51 -2.20 12.67
CA HIS A 175 15.82 -1.71 13.13
C HIS A 175 15.73 -0.52 14.10
N TYR A 176 14.61 0.21 14.09
CA TYR A 176 14.37 1.42 14.89
C TYR A 176 13.48 1.17 16.10
N TRP A 177 13.09 -0.08 16.36
CA TRP A 177 12.34 -0.40 17.57
C TRP A 177 13.14 -0.04 18.81
N LYS A 178 12.45 0.51 19.82
CA LYS A 178 13.05 0.77 21.12
C LYS A 178 13.42 -0.57 21.79
N PRO A 179 14.58 -0.66 22.46
CA PRO A 179 14.97 -1.89 23.17
C PRO A 179 13.87 -2.33 24.13
N GLY A 180 13.50 -3.61 24.07
CA GLY A 180 12.47 -4.20 24.92
C GLY A 180 11.02 -3.96 24.46
N MET A 181 10.77 -3.15 23.43
CA MET A 181 9.43 -3.00 22.87
C MET A 181 9.17 -4.05 21.79
N ASN A 182 7.98 -4.64 21.83
CA ASN A 182 7.51 -5.65 20.88
C ASN A 182 6.21 -5.19 20.22
N PHE A 183 6.11 -5.39 18.91
CA PHE A 183 4.90 -5.14 18.15
C PHE A 183 4.23 -6.45 17.77
N HIS A 184 2.91 -6.49 17.93
CA HIS A 184 2.03 -7.55 17.45
C HIS A 184 0.80 -6.96 16.78
N SER A 185 0.09 -7.79 16.03
CA SER A 185 -1.15 -7.41 15.39
C SER A 185 -2.18 -8.53 15.46
N VAL A 186 -3.44 -8.16 15.62
CA VAL A 186 -4.61 -9.04 15.55
C VAL A 186 -5.64 -8.40 14.62
N SER A 187 -6.01 -9.11 13.56
CA SER A 187 -6.88 -8.59 12.51
C SER A 187 -7.98 -9.55 12.07
N ASN A 188 -7.70 -10.85 12.03
CA ASN A 188 -8.66 -11.82 11.53
C ASN A 188 -9.74 -12.12 12.59
N ILE A 189 -10.99 -12.35 12.17
CA ILE A 189 -12.12 -12.63 13.07
C ILE A 189 -12.20 -14.11 13.49
N ASP A 190 -11.43 -15.00 12.86
CA ASP A 190 -11.45 -16.44 13.14
C ASP A 190 -10.96 -16.83 14.54
N GLY A 191 -10.36 -15.90 15.28
CA GLY A 191 -9.91 -16.08 16.66
C GLY A 191 -8.55 -16.76 16.79
N THR A 192 -8.10 -17.51 15.79
CA THR A 192 -6.81 -18.24 15.79
C THR A 192 -5.65 -17.30 16.10
N GLN A 193 -5.58 -16.16 15.40
CA GLN A 193 -4.49 -15.20 15.55
C GLN A 193 -4.40 -14.63 16.97
N LEU A 194 -5.54 -14.34 17.61
CA LEU A 194 -5.56 -13.82 18.97
C LEU A 194 -5.16 -14.89 19.98
N VAL A 195 -5.72 -16.09 19.86
CA VAL A 195 -5.43 -17.22 20.77
C VAL A 195 -3.93 -17.55 20.74
N ASP A 196 -3.38 -17.84 19.57
CA ASP A 196 -1.96 -18.20 19.38
C ASP A 196 -1.01 -17.13 19.94
N LEU A 197 -1.40 -15.86 19.81
CA LEU A 197 -0.64 -14.73 20.36
C LEU A 197 -0.72 -14.71 21.90
N THR A 198 -1.93 -14.76 22.46
CA THR A 198 -2.15 -14.65 23.90
C THR A 198 -1.55 -15.79 24.71
N GLU A 199 -1.29 -16.96 24.12
CA GLU A 199 -0.55 -18.06 24.76
C GLU A 199 0.91 -17.71 25.08
N ARG A 200 1.46 -16.67 24.45
CA ARG A 200 2.87 -16.28 24.55
C ARG A 200 3.07 -14.90 25.19
N LEU A 201 2.00 -14.17 25.45
CA LEU A 201 2.05 -12.82 26.01
C LEU A 201 1.94 -12.84 27.54
N ASN A 202 2.68 -11.94 28.20
CA ASN A 202 2.45 -11.60 29.60
C ASN A 202 1.34 -10.54 29.69
N PRO A 203 0.17 -10.83 30.30
CA PRO A 203 -0.92 -9.85 30.43
C PRO A 203 -0.49 -8.58 31.18
N GLU A 204 0.40 -8.70 32.16
CA GLU A 204 0.86 -7.58 33.00
C GLU A 204 1.69 -6.56 32.19
N GLU A 205 2.29 -7.00 31.08
CA GLU A 205 3.16 -6.19 30.22
C GLU A 205 2.49 -5.81 28.88
N THR A 206 1.22 -6.18 28.69
CA THR A 206 0.54 -6.03 27.39
C THR A 206 -0.33 -4.78 27.31
N LEU A 207 -0.14 -3.98 26.27
CA LEU A 207 -1.03 -2.87 25.89
C LEU A 207 -1.71 -3.17 24.55
N PHE A 208 -3.03 -3.27 24.57
CA PHE A 208 -3.83 -3.36 23.35
C PHE A 208 -4.16 -1.97 22.81
N VAL A 209 -3.99 -1.79 21.51
CA VAL A 209 -4.35 -0.55 20.79
C VAL A 209 -5.46 -0.86 19.80
N ILE A 210 -6.68 -0.39 20.08
CA ILE A 210 -7.86 -0.64 19.25
C ILE A 210 -7.98 0.45 18.18
N CYS A 211 -7.83 0.05 16.91
CA CYS A 211 -7.86 0.96 15.76
C CYS A 211 -9.15 0.75 14.95
N SER A 212 -10.20 1.52 15.24
CA SER A 212 -11.47 1.45 14.52
C SER A 212 -12.14 2.81 14.44
N LYS A 213 -12.38 3.30 13.22
CA LYS A 213 -13.00 4.63 12.99
C LYS A 213 -14.35 4.76 13.69
N THR A 214 -15.22 3.79 13.45
CA THR A 214 -16.57 3.77 14.00
C THR A 214 -16.63 3.16 15.40
N PHE A 215 -15.59 2.43 15.81
CA PHE A 215 -15.59 1.56 16.99
C PHE A 215 -16.70 0.50 16.97
N THR A 216 -17.16 0.13 15.77
CA THR A 216 -18.24 -0.86 15.54
C THR A 216 -17.89 -1.89 14.48
N THR A 217 -16.66 -1.86 13.96
CA THR A 217 -16.21 -2.85 12.97
C THR A 217 -16.23 -4.23 13.59
N LEU A 218 -17.03 -5.15 13.04
CA LEU A 218 -17.33 -6.44 13.64
C LEU A 218 -16.07 -7.21 14.00
N GLU A 219 -15.16 -7.38 13.04
CA GLU A 219 -13.91 -8.12 13.23
C GLU A 219 -13.04 -7.51 14.34
N THR A 220 -12.89 -6.18 14.33
CA THR A 220 -12.09 -5.46 15.33
C THR A 220 -12.71 -5.54 16.73
N MET A 221 -14.02 -5.33 16.85
CA MET A 221 -14.69 -5.34 18.14
C MET A 221 -14.84 -6.74 18.72
N THR A 222 -15.05 -7.77 17.89
CA THR A 222 -15.00 -9.16 18.35
C THR A 222 -13.63 -9.48 18.96
N ASN A 223 -12.54 -9.10 18.30
CA ASN A 223 -11.20 -9.31 18.85
C ASN A 223 -10.91 -8.45 20.08
N ALA A 224 -11.35 -7.18 20.11
CA ALA A 224 -11.17 -6.30 21.26
C ALA A 224 -11.91 -6.83 22.50
N GLU A 225 -13.13 -7.32 22.36
CA GLU A 225 -13.88 -7.93 23.47
C GLU A 225 -13.24 -9.23 23.96
N GLN A 226 -12.71 -10.06 23.06
CA GLN A 226 -11.96 -11.27 23.46
C GLN A 226 -10.66 -10.91 24.19
N ALA A 227 -9.92 -9.91 23.72
CA ALA A 227 -8.72 -9.41 24.39
C ALA A 227 -9.06 -8.81 25.76
N LYS A 228 -10.16 -8.06 25.87
CA LYS A 228 -10.68 -7.54 27.15
C LYS A 228 -10.97 -8.67 28.12
N GLN A 229 -11.70 -9.70 27.70
CA GLN A 229 -11.96 -10.87 28.53
C GLN A 229 -10.68 -11.59 28.96
N TRP A 230 -9.68 -11.68 28.08
CA TRP A 230 -8.40 -12.27 28.40
C TRP A 230 -7.64 -11.48 29.48
N ILE A 231 -7.64 -10.15 29.41
CA ILE A 231 -7.06 -9.27 30.44
C ILE A 231 -7.84 -9.38 31.75
N THR A 232 -9.17 -9.22 31.72
CA THR A 232 -9.95 -9.14 32.98
C THR A 232 -10.00 -10.46 33.73
N ARG A 233 -9.96 -11.61 33.04
CA ARG A 233 -9.82 -12.92 33.69
C ARG A 233 -8.52 -13.08 34.48
N GLN A 234 -7.46 -12.38 34.09
CA GLN A 234 -6.14 -12.50 34.71
C GLN A 234 -5.84 -11.38 35.71
N LEU A 235 -6.28 -10.16 35.42
CA LEU A 235 -5.89 -8.95 36.15
C LEU A 235 -7.07 -8.19 36.78
N GLY A 236 -8.31 -8.65 36.59
CA GLY A 236 -9.52 -8.00 37.07
C GLY A 236 -10.06 -6.89 36.14
N ASP A 237 -11.29 -6.46 36.38
CA ASP A 237 -12.00 -5.50 35.51
C ASP A 237 -11.36 -4.11 35.47
N GLU A 238 -10.71 -3.68 36.56
CA GLU A 238 -10.01 -2.39 36.63
C GLU A 238 -8.82 -2.30 35.66
N ALA A 239 -8.26 -3.44 35.25
CA ALA A 239 -7.12 -3.50 34.33
C ALA A 239 -7.45 -2.92 32.94
N VAL A 240 -8.73 -2.85 32.54
CA VAL A 240 -9.14 -2.31 31.24
C VAL A 240 -8.64 -0.88 31.03
N ALA A 241 -8.69 -0.03 32.07
CA ALA A 241 -8.25 1.35 31.98
C ALA A 241 -6.72 1.51 31.85
N HIS A 242 -5.95 0.45 32.09
CA HIS A 242 -4.48 0.46 32.05
C HIS A 242 -3.91 -0.25 30.82
N HIS A 243 -4.62 -1.25 30.31
CA HIS A 243 -4.13 -2.15 29.27
C HIS A 243 -4.78 -1.93 27.89
N PHE A 244 -5.61 -0.89 27.72
CA PHE A 244 -6.23 -0.56 26.45
C PHE A 244 -6.12 0.94 26.11
N ALA A 245 -5.67 1.21 24.89
CA ALA A 245 -5.73 2.50 24.22
C ALA A 245 -6.57 2.40 22.94
N ALA A 246 -7.07 3.52 22.43
CA ALA A 246 -7.93 3.52 21.25
C ALA A 246 -7.66 4.69 20.29
N ALA A 247 -7.68 4.37 19.00
CA ALA A 247 -7.74 5.33 17.90
C ALA A 247 -9.12 5.27 17.25
N SER A 248 -9.96 6.28 17.48
CA SER A 248 -11.38 6.30 17.07
C SER A 248 -11.97 7.71 17.11
N THR A 249 -13.11 7.90 16.43
CA THR A 249 -13.93 9.12 16.52
C THR A 249 -15.15 8.96 17.43
N ASN A 250 -15.39 7.75 17.96
CA ASN A 250 -16.59 7.41 18.71
C ASN A 250 -16.31 7.37 20.22
N HIS A 251 -16.41 8.52 20.87
CA HIS A 251 -16.10 8.66 22.30
C HIS A 251 -17.04 7.84 23.20
N GLU A 252 -18.33 7.81 22.90
CA GLU A 252 -19.34 7.06 23.66
C GLU A 252 -19.05 5.55 23.65
N ALA A 253 -18.67 4.98 22.50
CA ALA A 253 -18.31 3.57 22.43
C ALA A 253 -16.98 3.27 23.18
N MET A 254 -16.03 4.20 23.20
CA MET A 254 -14.82 4.07 24.02
C MET A 254 -15.11 4.17 25.52
N ASP A 255 -16.06 5.00 25.93
CA ASP A 255 -16.57 5.06 27.32
C ASP A 255 -17.20 3.73 27.71
N ALA A 256 -18.11 3.21 26.90
CA ALA A 256 -18.78 1.93 27.15
C ALA A 256 -17.79 0.75 27.22
N PHE A 257 -16.71 0.79 26.43
CA PHE A 257 -15.67 -0.22 26.49
C PHE A 257 -14.82 -0.13 27.77
N GLY A 258 -14.68 1.07 28.36
CA GLY A 258 -13.85 1.34 29.54
C GLY A 258 -12.45 1.86 29.23
N ILE A 259 -12.21 2.40 28.03
CA ILE A 259 -10.91 2.98 27.67
C ILE A 259 -10.65 4.21 28.53
N ASN A 260 -9.46 4.36 29.12
CA ASN A 260 -9.11 5.56 29.85
C ASN A 260 -9.19 6.81 28.93
N PRO A 261 -9.89 7.90 29.31
CA PRO A 261 -9.99 9.12 28.51
C PRO A 261 -8.65 9.69 28.03
N ALA A 262 -7.58 9.53 28.81
CA ALA A 262 -6.24 9.97 28.44
C ALA A 262 -5.58 9.13 27.33
N TYR A 263 -6.10 7.93 27.06
CA TYR A 263 -5.55 6.95 26.10
C TYR A 263 -6.40 6.85 24.82
N ARG A 264 -7.19 7.90 24.55
CA ARG A 264 -8.09 7.99 23.39
C ARG A 264 -7.54 9.03 22.41
N PHE A 265 -7.39 8.62 21.16
CA PHE A 265 -6.79 9.45 20.12
C PHE A 265 -7.75 9.58 18.94
N GLY A 266 -8.19 10.81 18.68
CA GLY A 266 -9.14 11.13 17.61
C GLY A 266 -8.51 11.12 16.23
N PHE A 267 -9.33 10.89 15.21
CA PHE A 267 -9.02 11.21 13.82
C PHE A 267 -10.30 11.62 13.09
N TRP A 268 -10.25 11.86 11.77
CA TRP A 268 -11.34 12.57 11.08
C TRP A 268 -11.93 11.79 9.90
N ASP A 269 -13.09 12.24 9.43
CA ASP A 269 -13.83 11.57 8.37
C ASP A 269 -13.10 11.58 7.01
N TRP A 270 -12.33 12.64 6.74
CA TRP A 270 -11.45 12.82 5.59
C TRP A 270 -10.18 11.96 5.62
N VAL A 271 -9.95 11.21 6.71
CA VAL A 271 -8.93 10.15 6.78
C VAL A 271 -9.55 8.85 6.26
N GLY A 272 -9.15 8.45 5.05
CA GLY A 272 -9.49 7.16 4.47
C GLY A 272 -8.67 6.04 5.14
N GLY A 273 -9.28 4.87 5.37
CA GLY A 273 -8.64 3.77 6.12
C GLY A 273 -7.29 3.35 5.53
N ARG A 274 -7.21 3.15 4.21
CA ARG A 274 -5.96 2.78 3.49
C ARG A 274 -4.91 3.92 3.40
N TYR A 275 -5.24 5.10 3.93
CA TYR A 275 -4.37 6.28 4.05
C TYR A 275 -4.20 6.73 5.52
N SER A 276 -4.51 5.86 6.50
CA SER A 276 -4.69 6.28 7.89
C SER A 276 -3.46 6.14 8.79
N ILE A 277 -2.41 5.44 8.36
CA ILE A 277 -1.21 5.17 9.18
C ILE A 277 -0.53 6.44 9.73
N TRP A 278 -0.75 7.58 9.09
CA TRP A 278 -0.21 8.89 9.48
C TRP A 278 -0.96 9.52 10.67
N SER A 279 -2.15 9.02 10.99
CA SER A 279 -3.04 9.53 12.05
C SER A 279 -2.82 8.78 13.38
N ALA A 280 -3.79 8.88 14.29
CA ALA A 280 -3.87 8.06 15.50
C ALA A 280 -3.81 6.54 15.25
N VAL A 281 -4.17 6.06 14.04
CA VAL A 281 -3.96 4.65 13.66
C VAL A 281 -2.48 4.25 13.69
N GLY A 282 -1.56 5.20 13.52
CA GLY A 282 -0.11 5.00 13.66
C GLY A 282 0.39 4.90 15.10
N LEU A 283 -0.48 4.96 16.11
CA LEU A 283 -0.10 4.93 17.53
C LEU A 283 0.73 3.69 17.89
N SER A 284 0.29 2.50 17.47
CA SER A 284 1.00 1.24 17.75
C SER A 284 2.41 1.23 17.14
N LEU A 285 2.59 1.82 15.96
CA LEU A 285 3.90 2.04 15.37
C LEU A 285 4.74 3.01 16.21
N ALA A 286 4.18 4.17 16.56
CA ALA A 286 4.86 5.20 17.34
C ALA A 286 5.33 4.66 18.72
N LEU A 287 4.52 3.82 19.37
CA LEU A 287 4.87 3.16 20.63
C LEU A 287 6.09 2.26 20.53
N VAL A 288 6.34 1.62 19.37
CA VAL A 288 7.48 0.71 19.22
C VAL A 288 8.72 1.39 18.64
N ILE A 289 8.60 2.35 17.73
CA ILE A 289 9.77 3.07 17.16
C ILE A 289 10.15 4.35 17.93
N GLY A 290 9.24 4.83 18.78
CA GLY A 290 9.34 6.12 19.45
C GLY A 290 9.01 7.31 18.57
N MET A 291 8.68 8.43 19.23
CA MET A 291 8.13 9.60 18.56
C MET A 291 9.07 10.29 17.59
N GLN A 292 10.38 10.32 17.85
CA GLN A 292 11.32 10.92 16.92
C GLN A 292 11.30 10.18 15.57
N ALA A 293 11.36 8.85 15.58
CA ALA A 293 11.30 8.05 14.36
C ALA A 293 9.93 8.17 13.67
N PHE A 294 8.83 8.29 14.43
CA PHE A 294 7.51 8.55 13.87
C PHE A 294 7.41 9.94 13.21
N ARG A 295 7.97 10.99 13.83
CA ARG A 295 8.08 12.34 13.24
C ARG A 295 8.90 12.32 11.95
N ASP A 296 10.02 11.61 11.94
CA ASP A 296 10.85 11.44 10.74
C ASP A 296 10.07 10.73 9.61
N PHE A 297 9.27 9.72 9.96
CA PHE A 297 8.36 9.03 9.05
C PHE A 297 7.32 9.98 8.44
N LEU A 298 6.64 10.81 9.25
CA LEU A 298 5.72 11.85 8.75
C LEU A 298 6.44 12.86 7.85
N ALA A 299 7.61 13.35 8.28
CA ALA A 299 8.40 14.34 7.53
C ALA A 299 8.86 13.81 6.17
N GLY A 300 9.20 12.52 6.09
CA GLY A 300 9.53 11.85 4.84
C GLY A 300 8.39 11.89 3.82
N ALA A 301 7.18 11.59 4.29
CA ALA A 301 5.97 11.64 3.47
C ALA A 301 5.60 13.08 3.08
N ARG A 302 5.70 14.04 4.01
CA ARG A 302 5.51 15.48 3.74
C ARG A 302 6.43 15.98 2.63
N ARG A 303 7.70 15.58 2.62
CA ARG A 303 8.63 15.96 1.53
C ARG A 303 8.12 15.50 0.16
N MET A 304 7.55 14.30 0.08
CA MET A 304 6.95 13.81 -1.17
C MET A 304 5.65 14.54 -1.52
N ASP A 305 4.86 14.98 -0.53
CA ASP A 305 3.68 15.82 -0.78
C ASP A 305 4.05 17.14 -1.45
N LEU A 306 5.05 17.83 -0.89
CA LEU A 306 5.54 19.10 -1.42
C LEU A 306 6.12 18.90 -2.82
N HIS A 307 6.88 17.83 -3.05
CA HIS A 307 7.34 17.47 -4.40
C HIS A 307 6.20 17.24 -5.37
N PHE A 308 5.20 16.45 -4.96
CA PHE A 308 4.05 16.15 -5.81
C PHE A 308 3.25 17.40 -6.16
N ARG A 309 3.10 18.33 -5.23
CA ARG A 309 2.37 19.59 -5.42
C ARG A 309 3.15 20.60 -6.27
N ASP A 310 4.45 20.75 -6.02
CA ASP A 310 5.20 21.93 -6.49
C ASP A 310 6.18 21.62 -7.64
N ALA A 311 6.58 20.36 -7.86
CA ALA A 311 7.55 20.02 -8.90
C ALA A 311 7.00 20.21 -10.32
N ARG A 312 7.90 20.57 -11.25
CA ARG A 312 7.58 20.58 -12.68
C ARG A 312 7.08 19.20 -13.12
N PRO A 313 6.07 19.09 -14.00
CA PRO A 313 5.49 17.80 -14.39
C PRO A 313 6.50 16.76 -14.90
N GLU A 314 7.54 17.19 -15.61
CA GLU A 314 8.61 16.33 -16.14
C GLU A 314 9.66 15.87 -15.10
N GLU A 315 9.59 16.40 -13.86
CA GLU A 315 10.42 16.03 -12.71
C GLU A 315 9.59 15.35 -11.58
N ASN A 316 8.26 15.37 -11.71
CA ASN A 316 7.34 14.96 -10.66
C ASN A 316 7.25 13.42 -10.61
N LEU A 317 7.82 12.82 -9.55
CA LEU A 317 8.02 11.37 -9.47
C LEU A 317 6.69 10.59 -9.46
N PRO A 318 5.71 10.91 -8.58
CA PRO A 318 4.43 10.21 -8.60
C PRO A 318 3.67 10.37 -9.92
N LEU A 319 3.69 11.56 -10.51
CA LEU A 319 3.04 11.83 -11.79
C LEU A 319 3.62 10.96 -12.91
N LEU A 320 4.94 10.91 -13.02
CA LEU A 320 5.63 10.11 -14.04
C LEU A 320 5.32 8.62 -13.87
N MET A 321 5.37 8.10 -12.65
CA MET A 321 5.03 6.70 -12.37
C MET A 321 3.57 6.37 -12.67
N GLY A 322 2.63 7.24 -12.29
CA GLY A 322 1.20 7.03 -12.57
C GLY A 322 0.90 7.05 -14.07
N LEU A 323 1.57 7.94 -14.82
CA LEU A 323 1.46 8.00 -16.27
C LEU A 323 2.02 6.76 -16.97
N VAL A 324 3.15 6.23 -16.50
CA VAL A 324 3.72 4.97 -17.01
C VAL A 324 2.82 3.78 -16.69
N SER A 325 2.19 3.77 -15.52
CA SER A 325 1.18 2.76 -15.15
C SER A 325 -0.03 2.79 -16.08
N VAL A 326 -0.61 3.97 -16.34
CA VAL A 326 -1.68 4.18 -17.34
C VAL A 326 -1.25 3.72 -18.73
N TRP A 327 0.00 4.01 -19.13
CA TRP A 327 0.55 3.58 -20.41
C TRP A 327 0.52 2.05 -20.56
N TYR A 328 0.96 1.33 -19.54
CA TYR A 328 0.98 -0.14 -19.60
C TYR A 328 -0.41 -0.75 -19.49
N ASN A 329 -1.22 -0.29 -18.55
CA ASN A 329 -2.54 -0.83 -18.33
C ASN A 329 -3.44 -0.64 -19.56
N ASN A 330 -3.44 0.56 -20.14
CA ASN A 330 -4.42 0.91 -21.16
C ASN A 330 -3.97 0.72 -22.61
N PHE A 331 -2.66 0.70 -22.88
CA PHE A 331 -2.15 0.55 -24.25
C PHE A 331 -1.44 -0.80 -24.46
N PHE A 332 -0.68 -1.29 -23.47
CA PHE A 332 -0.08 -2.63 -23.51
C PHE A 332 -1.00 -3.73 -22.97
N GLY A 333 -2.08 -3.36 -22.27
CA GLY A 333 -3.02 -4.32 -21.68
C GLY A 333 -2.49 -5.04 -20.43
N ALA A 334 -1.54 -4.43 -19.72
CA ALA A 334 -0.99 -4.96 -18.48
C ALA A 334 -2.05 -4.97 -17.37
N ALA A 335 -2.61 -6.13 -17.07
CA ALA A 335 -3.65 -6.26 -16.02
C ALA A 335 -3.06 -6.31 -14.60
N THR A 336 -1.75 -6.54 -14.47
CA THR A 336 -1.08 -6.71 -13.18
C THR A 336 0.22 -5.89 -13.14
N GLN A 337 0.66 -5.54 -11.93
CA GLN A 337 1.98 -4.96 -11.67
C GLN A 337 2.63 -5.69 -10.50
N ALA A 338 3.90 -6.07 -10.66
CA ALA A 338 4.68 -6.65 -9.58
C ALA A 338 5.47 -5.57 -8.82
N VAL A 339 5.52 -5.63 -7.50
CA VAL A 339 6.37 -4.79 -6.64
C VAL A 339 7.31 -5.69 -5.84
N LEU A 340 8.61 -5.57 -6.07
CA LEU A 340 9.61 -6.55 -5.66
C LEU A 340 10.70 -5.85 -4.84
N PRO A 341 10.54 -5.73 -3.51
CA PRO A 341 11.56 -5.15 -2.67
C PRO A 341 12.72 -6.12 -2.44
N TYR A 342 13.94 -5.67 -2.66
CA TYR A 342 15.18 -6.39 -2.32
C TYR A 342 15.64 -6.00 -0.92
N ASP A 343 14.69 -6.10 0.01
CA ASP A 343 14.85 -5.95 1.45
C ASP A 343 13.71 -6.72 2.14
N ASN A 344 14.05 -7.71 2.95
CA ASN A 344 13.05 -8.53 3.65
C ASN A 344 12.26 -7.72 4.70
N ARG A 345 12.74 -6.54 5.13
CA ARG A 345 11.96 -5.64 5.99
C ARG A 345 10.71 -5.11 5.27
N LEU A 346 10.70 -5.12 3.94
CA LEU A 346 9.59 -4.66 3.11
C LEU A 346 8.73 -5.82 2.56
N ASP A 347 8.79 -7.02 3.13
CA ASP A 347 7.99 -8.18 2.71
C ASP A 347 6.47 -7.92 2.69
N ARG A 348 5.97 -7.10 3.62
CA ARG A 348 4.56 -6.68 3.69
C ARG A 348 4.23 -5.45 2.83
N PHE A 349 5.22 -4.82 2.19
CA PHE A 349 5.00 -3.64 1.36
C PHE A 349 4.10 -3.92 0.14
N PRO A 350 4.26 -5.04 -0.61
CA PRO A 350 3.33 -5.39 -1.69
C PRO A 350 1.89 -5.58 -1.20
N ALA A 351 1.68 -6.21 -0.04
CA ALA A 351 0.35 -6.41 0.55
C ALA A 351 -0.30 -5.09 1.01
N TYR A 352 0.49 -4.17 1.56
CA TYR A 352 0.03 -2.80 1.84
C TYR A 352 -0.40 -2.08 0.54
N LEU A 353 0.40 -2.18 -0.52
CA LEU A 353 0.08 -1.56 -1.81
C LEU A 353 -1.12 -2.21 -2.51
N GLN A 354 -1.40 -3.50 -2.28
CA GLN A 354 -2.63 -4.15 -2.74
C GLN A 354 -3.85 -3.39 -2.26
N GLN A 355 -3.94 -3.11 -0.96
CA GLN A 355 -5.06 -2.35 -0.44
C GLN A 355 -5.04 -0.92 -0.98
N LEU A 356 -3.90 -0.21 -0.88
CA LEU A 356 -3.79 1.18 -1.31
C LEU A 356 -4.24 1.37 -2.76
N HIS A 357 -3.82 0.49 -3.67
CA HIS A 357 -4.07 0.63 -5.10
C HIS A 357 -5.39 -0.02 -5.54
N MET A 358 -5.63 -1.29 -5.17
CA MET A 358 -6.76 -2.05 -5.70
C MET A 358 -8.09 -1.57 -5.10
N GLU A 359 -8.11 -1.21 -3.82
CA GLU A 359 -9.34 -0.66 -3.19
C GLU A 359 -9.62 0.77 -3.67
N SER A 360 -8.58 1.56 -3.95
CA SER A 360 -8.73 2.91 -4.48
C SER A 360 -9.20 2.91 -5.94
N ASN A 361 -8.47 2.21 -6.81
CA ASN A 361 -8.61 2.34 -8.26
C ASN A 361 -9.34 1.16 -8.92
N GLY A 362 -9.71 0.12 -8.18
CA GLY A 362 -10.55 -1.00 -8.66
C GLY A 362 -12.01 -0.62 -8.88
N LYS A 363 -12.26 0.40 -9.69
CA LYS A 363 -13.58 1.02 -9.87
C LYS A 363 -14.12 0.81 -11.28
N GLY A 364 -15.42 0.57 -11.37
CA GLY A 364 -16.16 0.40 -12.63
C GLY A 364 -16.99 1.61 -13.06
N VAL A 365 -17.10 2.63 -12.20
CA VAL A 365 -17.95 3.80 -12.40
C VAL A 365 -17.11 5.06 -12.22
N ARG A 366 -17.36 6.04 -13.09
CA ARG A 366 -16.73 7.36 -13.07
C ARG A 366 -17.40 8.28 -12.06
N GLU A 367 -16.74 9.38 -11.72
CA GLU A 367 -17.31 10.42 -10.86
C GLU A 367 -18.60 11.05 -11.40
N ASP A 368 -18.84 11.01 -12.72
CA ASP A 368 -20.08 11.49 -13.35
C ASP A 368 -21.21 10.43 -13.38
N GLY A 369 -21.01 9.30 -12.69
CA GLY A 369 -21.97 8.20 -12.60
C GLY A 369 -22.01 7.29 -13.82
N ARG A 370 -21.24 7.57 -14.89
CA ARG A 370 -21.20 6.73 -16.08
C ARG A 370 -20.22 5.56 -15.93
N PRO A 371 -20.44 4.41 -16.59
CA PRO A 371 -19.47 3.32 -16.62
C PRO A 371 -18.12 3.73 -17.22
N VAL A 372 -17.03 3.15 -16.71
CA VAL A 372 -15.70 3.28 -17.34
C VAL A 372 -15.64 2.45 -18.63
N LYS A 373 -14.97 2.97 -19.67
CA LYS A 373 -14.68 2.26 -20.94
C LYS A 373 -13.20 1.87 -21.11
N ALA A 374 -12.35 2.30 -20.19
CA ALA A 374 -10.93 2.01 -20.10
C ALA A 374 -10.71 1.05 -18.93
N LYS A 375 -9.56 0.38 -18.91
CA LYS A 375 -9.14 -0.41 -17.75
C LYS A 375 -8.71 0.54 -16.63
N THR A 376 -9.18 0.29 -15.42
CA THR A 376 -8.82 1.03 -14.19
C THR A 376 -7.78 0.23 -13.41
N GLY A 377 -7.79 0.21 -12.07
CA GLY A 377 -6.74 -0.40 -11.25
C GLY A 377 -6.28 -1.78 -11.73
N THR A 378 -4.96 -1.96 -11.80
CA THR A 378 -4.26 -3.23 -11.98
C THR A 378 -4.21 -4.05 -10.68
N ILE A 379 -4.01 -5.36 -10.83
CA ILE A 379 -3.75 -6.27 -9.71
C ILE A 379 -2.31 -6.07 -9.25
N ILE A 380 -2.13 -5.63 -8.01
CA ILE A 380 -0.82 -5.49 -7.38
C ILE A 380 -0.45 -6.80 -6.70
N TRP A 381 0.81 -7.22 -6.85
CA TRP A 381 1.31 -8.43 -6.20
C TRP A 381 2.84 -8.35 -6.09
N GLY A 382 3.43 -9.25 -5.33
CA GLY A 382 4.88 -9.31 -5.18
C GLY A 382 5.29 -9.90 -3.84
N GLU A 383 6.59 -10.14 -3.73
CA GLU A 383 7.26 -10.70 -2.56
C GLU A 383 8.67 -10.11 -2.47
N ALA A 384 9.31 -10.23 -1.31
CA ALA A 384 10.70 -9.82 -1.15
C ALA A 384 11.65 -10.64 -2.05
N GLY A 385 12.59 -9.95 -2.68
CA GLY A 385 13.75 -10.56 -3.34
C GLY A 385 14.80 -11.00 -2.32
N SER A 386 15.58 -12.05 -2.57
CA SER A 386 15.58 -12.89 -3.78
C SER A 386 14.60 -14.06 -3.76
N ASN A 387 13.82 -14.28 -2.69
CA ASN A 387 12.85 -15.39 -2.60
C ASN A 387 11.90 -15.43 -3.80
N ALA A 388 11.42 -14.27 -4.24
CA ALA A 388 10.59 -14.12 -5.43
C ALA A 388 11.22 -14.71 -6.71
N GLN A 389 12.56 -14.68 -6.84
CA GLN A 389 13.28 -15.26 -7.99
C GLN A 389 13.10 -16.77 -8.08
N HIS A 390 12.94 -17.43 -6.93
CA HIS A 390 12.80 -18.87 -6.80
C HIS A 390 11.34 -19.32 -6.70
N SER A 391 10.38 -18.44 -6.98
CA SER A 391 8.95 -18.76 -7.02
C SER A 391 8.35 -18.42 -8.39
N PHE A 392 8.06 -17.14 -8.65
CA PHE A 392 7.26 -16.73 -9.80
C PHE A 392 8.03 -15.98 -10.89
N TYR A 393 9.34 -15.76 -10.73
CA TYR A 393 10.15 -15.12 -11.78
C TYR A 393 10.20 -15.96 -13.06
N GLN A 394 10.00 -17.28 -12.99
CA GLN A 394 9.79 -18.12 -14.16
C GLN A 394 8.68 -17.54 -15.07
N LEU A 395 7.55 -17.16 -14.48
CA LEU A 395 6.44 -16.53 -15.20
C LEU A 395 6.82 -15.14 -15.69
N LEU A 396 7.52 -14.35 -14.87
CA LEU A 396 7.97 -13.02 -15.28
C LEU A 396 8.90 -13.08 -16.49
N HIS A 397 9.82 -14.04 -16.57
CA HIS A 397 10.80 -14.17 -17.65
C HIS A 397 10.23 -14.83 -18.89
N GLN A 398 9.68 -16.04 -18.75
CA GLN A 398 9.31 -16.89 -19.89
C GLN A 398 7.79 -17.05 -20.06
N GLY A 399 6.98 -16.52 -19.15
CA GLY A 399 5.52 -16.57 -19.26
C GLY A 399 4.97 -15.67 -20.37
N THR A 400 3.69 -15.89 -20.68
CA THR A 400 2.97 -15.18 -21.75
C THR A 400 2.29 -13.89 -21.29
N ARG A 401 2.44 -13.52 -20.01
CA ARG A 401 1.87 -12.30 -19.44
C ARG A 401 2.87 -11.14 -19.56
N PHE A 402 2.35 -9.95 -19.82
CA PHE A 402 3.11 -8.72 -19.79
C PHE A 402 2.90 -8.06 -18.42
N VAL A 403 3.96 -8.04 -17.60
CA VAL A 403 3.92 -7.58 -16.21
C VAL A 403 5.00 -6.52 -16.02
N PRO A 404 4.63 -5.24 -15.82
CA PRO A 404 5.55 -4.22 -15.33
C PRO A 404 6.00 -4.53 -13.90
N VAL A 405 7.28 -4.26 -13.64
CA VAL A 405 7.92 -4.55 -12.35
C VAL A 405 8.47 -3.28 -11.73
N ASP A 406 8.14 -3.00 -10.48
CA ASP A 406 8.85 -2.01 -9.66
C ASP A 406 9.82 -2.76 -8.72
N PHE A 407 11.13 -2.57 -8.92
CA PHE A 407 12.16 -3.02 -8.00
C PHE A 407 12.41 -1.93 -6.94
N ILE A 408 12.48 -2.33 -5.66
CA ILE A 408 12.80 -1.41 -4.56
C ILE A 408 14.11 -1.85 -3.92
N LEU A 409 15.13 -1.00 -3.92
CA LEU A 409 16.51 -1.40 -3.65
C LEU A 409 17.24 -0.44 -2.69
N PRO A 410 17.41 -0.82 -1.40
CA PRO A 410 18.35 -0.14 -0.52
C PRO A 410 19.81 -0.47 -0.87
N VAL A 411 20.69 0.53 -0.75
CA VAL A 411 22.15 0.33 -0.89
C VAL A 411 22.75 -0.25 0.39
N LYS A 412 22.34 0.26 1.55
CA LYS A 412 22.82 -0.18 2.87
C LYS A 412 21.84 -1.16 3.50
N SER A 413 22.38 -2.23 4.08
CA SER A 413 21.58 -3.26 4.79
C SER A 413 20.73 -2.66 5.90
N SER A 414 19.48 -3.16 6.03
CA SER A 414 18.52 -2.76 7.06
C SER A 414 18.68 -3.48 8.41
N GLY A 415 19.86 -4.05 8.68
CA GLY A 415 20.24 -4.54 10.01
C GLY A 415 20.96 -5.88 10.08
N CYS A 416 21.48 -6.41 8.96
CA CYS A 416 22.20 -7.68 8.94
C CYS A 416 23.64 -7.47 8.43
N SER A 417 24.02 -8.15 7.35
CA SER A 417 25.31 -8.04 6.68
C SER A 417 25.22 -7.16 5.44
N GLN A 418 26.19 -6.25 5.27
CA GLN A 418 26.32 -5.50 4.03
C GLN A 418 26.75 -6.40 2.87
N GLU A 419 27.58 -7.42 3.10
CA GLU A 419 27.99 -8.37 2.05
C GLU A 419 26.78 -9.13 1.47
N GLN A 420 25.84 -9.53 2.32
CA GLN A 420 24.58 -10.13 1.86
C GLN A 420 23.71 -9.12 1.10
N GLN A 421 23.70 -7.85 1.53
CA GLN A 421 23.01 -6.79 0.80
C GLN A 421 23.65 -6.55 -0.58
N ASP A 422 24.97 -6.62 -0.71
CA ASP A 422 25.67 -6.47 -1.98
C ASP A 422 25.31 -7.59 -2.95
N LEU A 423 25.15 -8.82 -2.45
CA LEU A 423 24.60 -9.94 -3.24
C LEU A 423 23.14 -9.70 -3.65
N ALA A 424 22.31 -9.14 -2.76
CA ALA A 424 20.94 -8.78 -3.09
C ALA A 424 20.88 -7.67 -4.16
N ILE A 425 21.77 -6.68 -4.10
CA ILE A 425 21.93 -5.63 -5.10
C ILE A 425 22.34 -6.24 -6.45
N ALA A 426 23.36 -7.10 -6.47
CA ALA A 426 23.80 -7.77 -7.69
C ALA A 426 22.65 -8.54 -8.34
N ASN A 427 21.90 -9.30 -7.53
CA ASN A 427 20.72 -10.03 -7.97
C ASN A 427 19.61 -9.11 -8.52
N CYS A 428 19.28 -8.02 -7.83
CA CYS A 428 18.26 -7.07 -8.28
C CYS A 428 18.61 -6.46 -9.65
N LEU A 429 19.86 -6.00 -9.80
CA LEU A 429 20.33 -5.37 -11.02
C LEU A 429 20.40 -6.38 -12.18
N ALA A 430 20.91 -7.59 -11.91
CA ALA A 430 20.94 -8.66 -12.90
C ALA A 430 19.54 -9.08 -13.36
N GLN A 431 18.56 -9.12 -12.45
CA GLN A 431 17.16 -9.42 -12.83
C GLN A 431 16.53 -8.31 -13.65
N SER A 432 16.78 -7.04 -13.31
CA SER A 432 16.33 -5.89 -14.10
C SER A 432 16.92 -5.89 -15.51
N GLU A 433 18.21 -6.24 -15.64
CA GLU A 433 18.90 -6.41 -16.93
C GLU A 433 18.35 -7.62 -17.70
N ALA A 434 18.22 -8.79 -17.06
CA ALA A 434 17.70 -10.00 -17.68
C ALA A 434 16.26 -9.84 -18.20
N LEU A 435 15.39 -9.09 -17.49
CA LEU A 435 14.05 -8.76 -17.95
C LEU A 435 14.08 -7.88 -19.22
N MET A 436 15.02 -6.94 -19.29
CA MET A 436 15.19 -6.08 -20.45
C MET A 436 15.76 -6.84 -21.64
N ASP A 437 16.84 -7.57 -21.42
CA ASP A 437 17.62 -8.18 -22.48
C ASP A 437 17.05 -9.53 -22.89
N GLY A 438 16.76 -10.40 -21.95
CA GLY A 438 16.49 -11.80 -22.24
C GLY A 438 17.73 -12.52 -22.81
N TYR A 439 17.49 -13.71 -23.32
CA TYR A 439 18.52 -14.67 -23.71
C TYR A 439 18.05 -15.41 -24.96
N ALA A 440 18.75 -15.18 -26.07
CA ALA A 440 18.30 -15.60 -27.40
C ALA A 440 18.50 -17.10 -27.63
N ALA A 441 17.54 -17.76 -28.30
CA ALA A 441 17.63 -19.18 -28.63
C ALA A 441 18.90 -19.55 -29.41
N LYS A 442 19.37 -18.67 -30.32
CA LYS A 442 20.63 -18.89 -31.05
C LYS A 442 21.83 -18.97 -30.11
N GLN A 443 21.90 -18.09 -29.11
CA GLN A 443 22.97 -18.15 -28.10
C GLN A 443 22.84 -19.43 -27.26
N ALA A 444 21.61 -19.81 -26.90
CA ALA A 444 21.37 -21.04 -26.16
C ALA A 444 21.80 -22.31 -26.93
N VAL A 445 21.64 -22.34 -28.27
CA VAL A 445 22.18 -23.44 -29.10
C VAL A 445 23.70 -23.47 -29.01
N LEU A 446 24.36 -22.33 -29.22
CA LEU A 446 25.83 -22.24 -29.16
C LEU A 446 26.37 -22.71 -27.81
N ASP A 447 25.73 -22.29 -26.71
CA ASP A 447 26.14 -22.67 -25.36
C ASP A 447 25.93 -24.17 -25.08
N LEU A 448 24.93 -24.81 -25.68
CA LEU A 448 24.69 -26.25 -25.56
C LEU A 448 25.64 -27.08 -26.39
N VAL A 449 25.94 -26.63 -27.61
CA VAL A 449 26.95 -27.25 -28.47
C VAL A 449 28.33 -27.18 -27.80
N ALA A 450 28.67 -26.03 -27.20
CA ALA A 450 29.90 -25.88 -26.43
C ALA A 450 29.98 -26.80 -25.20
N ARG A 451 28.84 -27.29 -24.69
CA ARG A 451 28.74 -28.29 -23.62
C ARG A 451 28.70 -29.74 -24.13
N GLY A 452 28.93 -29.96 -25.42
CA GLY A 452 29.04 -31.30 -26.03
C GLY A 452 27.72 -31.89 -26.55
N MET A 453 26.65 -31.09 -26.66
CA MET A 453 25.40 -31.53 -27.28
C MET A 453 25.48 -31.40 -28.81
N ASP A 454 24.91 -32.35 -29.55
CA ASP A 454 24.76 -32.21 -31.01
C ASP A 454 23.88 -31.01 -31.36
N GLU A 455 24.21 -30.29 -32.44
CA GLU A 455 23.50 -29.06 -32.82
C GLU A 455 22.01 -29.31 -33.09
N ARG A 456 21.65 -30.47 -33.68
CA ARG A 456 20.26 -30.83 -33.94
C ARG A 456 19.50 -31.03 -32.64
N ASP A 457 20.11 -31.74 -31.70
CA ASP A 457 19.51 -32.07 -30.40
C ASP A 457 19.45 -30.85 -29.47
N ALA A 458 20.34 -29.87 -29.67
CA ALA A 458 20.38 -28.62 -28.92
C ALA A 458 19.20 -27.68 -29.22
N LYS A 459 18.51 -27.80 -30.36
CA LYS A 459 17.47 -26.85 -30.79
C LYS A 459 16.28 -26.77 -29.83
N THR A 460 15.72 -27.91 -29.44
CA THR A 460 14.56 -27.94 -28.55
C THR A 460 14.89 -27.44 -27.14
N PRO A 461 15.96 -27.92 -26.48
CA PRO A 461 16.37 -27.40 -25.18
C PRO A 461 16.79 -25.92 -25.24
N ALA A 462 17.35 -25.44 -26.35
CA ALA A 462 17.66 -24.03 -26.54
C ALA A 462 16.40 -23.16 -26.61
N ALA A 463 15.35 -23.62 -27.29
CA ALA A 463 14.07 -22.92 -27.34
C ALA A 463 13.41 -22.84 -25.94
N GLN A 464 13.54 -23.89 -25.13
CA GLN A 464 13.05 -23.92 -23.74
C GLN A 464 13.88 -23.04 -22.79
N ARG A 465 15.17 -22.85 -23.08
CA ARG A 465 16.06 -21.95 -22.33
C ARG A 465 15.98 -20.49 -22.80
N MET A 466 15.24 -20.18 -23.87
CA MET A 466 15.15 -18.82 -24.38
C MET A 466 14.38 -17.90 -23.42
N HIS A 467 14.90 -16.71 -23.15
CA HIS A 467 14.16 -15.63 -22.48
C HIS A 467 13.87 -14.55 -23.52
N PRO A 468 12.59 -14.19 -23.78
CA PRO A 468 12.24 -13.22 -24.81
C PRO A 468 12.74 -11.79 -24.52
N GLY A 469 13.04 -11.47 -23.24
CA GLY A 469 13.40 -10.12 -22.82
C GLY A 469 12.27 -9.12 -23.08
N ASN A 470 12.64 -7.85 -23.26
CA ASN A 470 11.74 -6.75 -23.55
C ASN A 470 10.62 -6.56 -22.51
N ARG A 471 10.93 -6.82 -21.24
CA ARG A 471 9.99 -6.71 -20.13
C ARG A 471 10.33 -5.49 -19.28
N PRO A 472 9.37 -4.59 -19.04
CA PRO A 472 9.68 -3.31 -18.44
C PRO A 472 9.89 -3.41 -16.94
N SER A 473 10.83 -2.62 -16.44
CA SER A 473 11.00 -2.43 -15.01
C SER A 473 11.35 -0.98 -14.65
N THR A 474 10.95 -0.59 -13.45
CA THR A 474 11.38 0.62 -12.75
C THR A 474 12.28 0.20 -11.60
N THR A 475 13.39 0.89 -11.40
CA THR A 475 14.24 0.68 -10.20
C THR A 475 14.15 1.90 -9.30
N ILE A 476 13.66 1.69 -8.08
CA ILE A 476 13.56 2.68 -7.00
C ILE A 476 14.70 2.38 -6.02
N LEU A 477 15.77 3.16 -6.10
CA LEU A 477 16.98 3.01 -5.31
C LEU A 477 17.05 4.09 -4.22
N PHE A 478 17.52 3.73 -3.03
CA PHE A 478 17.78 4.67 -1.94
C PHE A 478 18.91 4.17 -1.05
N GLU A 479 19.49 5.07 -0.25
CA GLU A 479 20.68 4.73 0.55
C GLU A 479 20.38 3.68 1.64
N ARG A 480 19.35 3.88 2.46
CA ARG A 480 18.97 2.99 3.56
C ARG A 480 17.47 3.13 3.84
N LEU A 481 16.83 2.06 4.29
CA LEU A 481 15.45 2.11 4.76
C LEU A 481 15.36 2.79 6.13
N THR A 482 15.23 4.12 6.14
CA THR A 482 14.97 4.92 7.35
C THR A 482 13.47 5.21 7.51
N PRO A 483 12.99 5.67 8.68
CA PRO A 483 11.60 6.09 8.84
C PRO A 483 11.21 7.13 7.78
N ALA A 484 12.05 8.13 7.54
CA ALA A 484 11.77 9.15 6.55
C ALA A 484 11.78 8.63 5.10
N VAL A 485 12.61 7.64 4.78
CA VAL A 485 12.60 6.99 3.45
C VAL A 485 11.33 6.17 3.26
N LEU A 486 10.90 5.41 4.26
CA LEU A 486 9.65 4.66 4.20
C LEU A 486 8.45 5.61 4.03
N GLY A 487 8.42 6.71 4.78
CA GLY A 487 7.38 7.74 4.61
C GLY A 487 7.34 8.31 3.19
N GLN A 488 8.52 8.66 2.66
CA GLN A 488 8.66 9.15 1.28
C GLN A 488 8.19 8.12 0.23
N LEU A 489 8.50 6.83 0.45
CA LEU A 489 8.14 5.73 -0.44
C LEU A 489 6.63 5.45 -0.43
N ILE A 490 5.97 5.47 0.72
CA ILE A 490 4.51 5.29 0.78
C ILE A 490 3.81 6.45 0.08
N ALA A 491 4.17 7.70 0.41
CA ALA A 491 3.56 8.89 -0.19
C ALA A 491 3.77 8.95 -1.72
N LEU A 492 4.88 8.42 -2.23
CA LEU A 492 5.11 8.26 -3.67
C LEU A 492 4.00 7.41 -4.32
N TYR A 493 3.66 6.28 -3.71
CA TYR A 493 2.61 5.39 -4.21
C TYR A 493 1.19 5.93 -3.96
N GLU A 494 0.95 6.64 -2.85
CA GLU A 494 -0.33 7.32 -2.61
C GLU A 494 -0.65 8.32 -3.73
N HIS A 495 0.32 9.16 -4.08
CA HIS A 495 0.16 10.14 -5.16
C HIS A 495 0.15 9.51 -6.55
N LYS A 496 0.88 8.40 -6.76
CA LYS A 496 0.77 7.60 -8.00
C LYS A 496 -0.67 7.12 -8.21
N VAL A 497 -1.27 6.53 -7.18
CA VAL A 497 -2.66 6.04 -7.20
C VAL A 497 -3.64 7.18 -7.47
N PHE A 498 -3.43 8.35 -6.85
CA PHE A 498 -4.23 9.53 -7.09
C PHE A 498 -4.16 9.99 -8.56
N VAL A 499 -2.97 10.09 -9.14
CA VAL A 499 -2.77 10.49 -10.55
C VAL A 499 -3.54 9.56 -11.50
N GLU A 500 -3.43 8.25 -11.30
CA GLU A 500 -4.15 7.25 -12.08
C GLU A 500 -5.68 7.43 -11.98
N GLY A 501 -6.19 7.59 -10.76
CA GLY A 501 -7.62 7.80 -10.50
C GLY A 501 -8.18 9.03 -11.19
N VAL A 502 -7.46 10.15 -11.11
CA VAL A 502 -7.82 11.41 -11.80
C VAL A 502 -7.82 11.24 -13.31
N ILE A 503 -6.84 10.52 -13.87
CA ILE A 503 -6.79 10.25 -15.31
C ILE A 503 -8.01 9.43 -15.75
N TRP A 504 -8.40 8.41 -14.98
CA TRP A 504 -9.57 7.58 -15.30
C TRP A 504 -10.91 8.26 -14.97
N GLY A 505 -10.89 9.36 -14.22
CA GLY A 505 -12.07 10.08 -13.77
C GLY A 505 -12.92 9.23 -12.81
N ILE A 506 -12.27 8.47 -11.93
CA ILE A 506 -12.89 7.64 -10.89
C ILE A 506 -12.62 8.25 -9.52
N ASN A 507 -13.46 7.94 -8.54
CA ASN A 507 -13.21 8.30 -7.15
C ASN A 507 -12.25 7.27 -6.50
N SER A 508 -11.02 7.68 -6.19
CA SER A 508 -10.03 6.82 -5.53
C SER A 508 -10.25 6.63 -4.03
N PHE A 509 -11.22 7.34 -3.44
CA PHE A 509 -11.31 7.51 -1.98
C PHE A 509 -12.54 6.87 -1.33
N ASP A 510 -13.52 6.41 -2.12
CA ASP A 510 -14.62 5.56 -1.65
C ASP A 510 -14.30 4.05 -1.76
N GLN A 511 -15.21 3.19 -1.26
CA GLN A 511 -15.06 1.72 -1.32
C GLN A 511 -16.40 0.95 -1.23
N PHE A 512 -17.45 1.36 -1.94
CA PHE A 512 -18.77 0.70 -1.87
C PHE A 512 -18.76 -0.81 -2.22
N GLY A 513 -17.73 -1.30 -2.90
CA GLY A 513 -17.57 -2.71 -3.26
C GLY A 513 -17.55 -3.68 -2.08
N VAL A 514 -17.33 -3.21 -0.84
CA VAL A 514 -17.30 -4.07 0.37
C VAL A 514 -18.65 -4.22 1.06
N GLU A 515 -19.65 -3.40 0.72
CA GLU A 515 -20.90 -3.30 1.51
C GLU A 515 -21.83 -4.50 1.32
N LEU A 516 -21.96 -5.01 0.10
CA LEU A 516 -22.84 -6.15 -0.19
C LEU A 516 -22.41 -7.39 0.59
N GLY A 517 -21.11 -7.68 0.60
CA GLY A 517 -20.54 -8.81 1.36
C GLY A 517 -20.83 -8.69 2.86
N LYS A 518 -20.63 -7.49 3.44
CA LYS A 518 -20.94 -7.22 4.85
C LYS A 518 -22.42 -7.45 5.17
N LYS A 519 -23.33 -6.91 4.35
CA LYS A 519 -24.78 -7.08 4.54
C LYS A 519 -25.19 -8.55 4.50
N LEU A 520 -24.67 -9.31 3.53
CA LEU A 520 -24.95 -10.74 3.41
C LEU A 520 -24.38 -11.53 4.60
N ALA A 521 -23.15 -11.24 5.02
CA ALA A 521 -22.54 -11.88 6.18
C ALA A 521 -23.34 -11.66 7.47
N THR A 522 -23.80 -10.43 7.74
CA THR A 522 -24.67 -10.13 8.89
C THR A 522 -25.96 -10.94 8.84
N SER A 523 -26.60 -11.04 7.67
CA SER A 523 -27.84 -11.83 7.52
C SER A 523 -27.61 -13.33 7.70
N LEU A 524 -26.44 -13.83 7.31
CA LEU A 524 -26.07 -15.24 7.38
C LEU A 524 -25.58 -15.66 8.77
N ALA A 525 -25.07 -14.74 9.59
CA ALA A 525 -24.46 -15.04 10.87
C ALA A 525 -25.40 -15.86 11.79
N GLY A 526 -26.68 -15.49 11.85
CA GLY A 526 -27.69 -16.25 12.60
C GLY A 526 -27.94 -17.65 12.01
N SER A 527 -28.08 -17.76 10.68
CA SER A 527 -28.28 -19.06 10.01
C SER A 527 -27.12 -20.03 10.21
N VAL A 528 -25.90 -19.50 10.41
CA VAL A 528 -24.69 -20.26 10.74
C VAL A 528 -24.66 -20.65 12.22
N SER A 529 -24.99 -19.75 13.16
CA SER A 529 -24.80 -20.01 14.60
C SER A 529 -25.95 -20.78 15.23
N THR A 530 -27.21 -20.49 14.88
CA THR A 530 -28.41 -21.06 15.53
C THR A 530 -29.17 -22.06 14.67
N ALA A 531 -28.62 -22.42 13.50
CA ALA A 531 -29.27 -23.30 12.51
C ALA A 531 -30.66 -22.84 12.05
N THR A 532 -31.00 -21.55 12.22
CA THR A 532 -32.20 -20.93 11.64
C THR A 532 -32.17 -21.04 10.10
N GLY A 533 -33.31 -21.33 9.46
CA GLY A 533 -33.38 -21.49 8.01
C GLY A 533 -32.81 -20.29 7.25
N TYR A 534 -32.09 -20.52 6.15
CA TYR A 534 -31.65 -19.43 5.27
C TYR A 534 -32.80 -19.03 4.34
N GLU A 535 -33.24 -17.78 4.48
CA GLU A 535 -34.38 -17.24 3.72
C GLU A 535 -33.99 -16.70 2.33
N GLY A 536 -32.71 -16.73 1.97
CA GLY A 536 -32.27 -16.26 0.66
C GLY A 536 -32.47 -17.27 -0.47
N GLY A 537 -32.53 -16.76 -1.70
CA GLY A 537 -32.79 -17.54 -2.91
C GLY A 537 -31.58 -18.25 -3.53
N ASN A 538 -30.38 -18.16 -2.93
CA ASN A 538 -29.18 -18.80 -3.49
C ASN A 538 -29.07 -20.26 -3.01
N ASP A 539 -29.32 -21.20 -3.91
CA ASP A 539 -29.31 -22.63 -3.61
C ASP A 539 -27.93 -23.12 -3.14
N SER A 540 -26.84 -22.65 -3.74
CA SER A 540 -25.48 -23.02 -3.31
C SER A 540 -25.21 -22.59 -1.87
N THR A 541 -25.58 -21.36 -1.50
CA THR A 541 -25.47 -20.88 -0.11
C THR A 541 -26.31 -21.73 0.83
N ARG A 542 -27.54 -22.09 0.45
CA ARG A 542 -28.42 -22.95 1.26
C ARG A 542 -27.79 -24.31 1.52
N TYR A 543 -27.35 -25.01 0.47
CA TYR A 543 -26.75 -26.34 0.60
C TYR A 543 -25.42 -26.32 1.37
N LEU A 544 -24.62 -25.26 1.23
CA LEU A 544 -23.40 -25.11 2.03
C LEU A 544 -23.71 -24.91 3.52
N LEU A 545 -24.77 -24.18 3.86
CA LEU A 545 -25.21 -24.04 5.26
C LEU A 545 -25.72 -25.37 5.84
N GLU A 546 -26.43 -26.17 5.05
CA GLU A 546 -26.84 -27.52 5.43
C GLU A 546 -25.63 -28.43 5.68
N LEU A 547 -24.63 -28.38 4.79
CA LEU A 547 -23.39 -29.13 4.96
C LEU A 547 -22.62 -28.69 6.21
N VAL A 548 -22.52 -27.39 6.47
CA VAL A 548 -21.90 -26.86 7.70
C VAL A 548 -22.60 -27.39 8.94
N ARG A 549 -23.94 -27.46 8.94
CA ARG A 549 -24.71 -28.03 10.07
C ARG A 549 -24.41 -29.51 10.26
N MET A 550 -24.47 -30.28 9.18
CA MET A 550 -24.19 -31.72 9.20
C MET A 550 -22.79 -32.01 9.76
N LEU A 551 -21.78 -31.26 9.33
CA LEU A 551 -20.41 -31.44 9.79
C LEU A 551 -20.19 -31.03 11.25
N ARG A 552 -21.04 -30.17 11.83
CA ARG A 552 -20.97 -29.79 13.25
C ARG A 552 -21.65 -30.79 14.17
N THR A 553 -22.69 -31.48 13.70
CA THR A 553 -23.45 -32.46 14.50
C THR A 553 -22.86 -33.87 14.47
N ASN A 554 -21.95 -34.15 13.53
CA ASN A 554 -21.29 -35.45 13.39
C ASN A 554 -19.99 -35.59 14.23
N ASN A 555 -19.73 -34.63 15.10
CA ASN A 555 -18.74 -34.70 16.19
C ASN A 555 -19.48 -34.73 17.53
#